data_AF-A0A2D6AEW4-F1
#
_entry.id   AF-A0A2D6AEW4-F1
#
_cell.length_a   1.000
_cell.length_b   1.000
_cell.length_c   1.000
_cell.angle_alpha   90.00
_cell.angle_beta   90.00
_cell.angle_gamma   90.00
#
_symmetry.space_group_name_H-M   'P 1'
#
loop_
_entity.id
_entity.type
_entity.pdbx_description
1 polymer ?
#
loop_
_entity_poly.entity_id
_entity_poly.type
_entity_poly.pdbx_seq_one_letter_code
_entity_poly.pdbx_strand_id
1 'polypeptide(L)'
;MGYRTFYCGDCDKRFYERTDTPFNDLLFPTEIVLLAAPWRLRYKLGFRDVAELLLQGSFEVSYETIRVWEFRFAPLVSENLHTKWREIAGLFWYLDETFIKVGALALLA
;
A
#
# COMPACT_ATOMS: atom_id res chain seq x y z
N MET A 1 -22.29 4.13 -3.06
CA MET A 1 -20.94 4.54 -2.60
C MET A 1 -20.78 6.02 -2.97
N GLY A 2 -21.25 6.92 -2.11
CA GLY A 2 -21.24 8.35 -2.40
C GLY A 2 -20.06 9.00 -1.69
N TYR A 3 -19.12 9.54 -2.45
CA TYR A 3 -18.08 10.40 -1.91
C TYR A 3 -18.68 11.73 -1.46
N ARG A 4 -18.07 12.37 -0.47
CA ARG A 4 -18.52 13.71 -0.07
C ARG A 4 -18.36 14.66 -1.26
N THR A 5 -19.40 15.40 -1.57
CA THR A 5 -19.38 16.49 -2.56
C THR A 5 -19.31 17.83 -1.87
N PHE A 6 -18.41 18.67 -2.34
CA PHE A 6 -18.17 20.03 -1.92
C PHE A 6 -18.53 21.00 -3.05
N TYR A 7 -18.93 22.20 -2.68
CA TYR A 7 -19.22 23.28 -3.62
C TYR A 7 -18.37 24.50 -3.24
N CYS A 8 -17.77 25.15 -4.22
CA CYS A 8 -17.12 26.44 -4.01
C CYS A 8 -18.14 27.56 -4.19
N GLY A 9 -18.35 28.38 -3.16
CA GLY A 9 -19.29 29.51 -3.21
C GLY A 9 -18.89 30.63 -4.19
N ASP A 10 -17.59 30.76 -4.49
CA ASP A 10 -17.07 31.86 -5.32
C ASP A 10 -17.06 31.55 -6.82
N CYS A 11 -16.97 30.28 -7.21
CA CYS A 11 -16.88 29.87 -8.62
C CYS A 11 -17.91 28.82 -9.06
N ASP A 12 -18.84 28.43 -8.18
CA ASP A 12 -19.91 27.43 -8.37
C ASP A 12 -19.44 26.05 -8.87
N LYS A 13 -18.14 25.79 -8.81
CA LYS A 13 -17.57 24.48 -9.16
C LYS A 13 -17.89 23.46 -8.08
N ARG A 14 -18.32 22.28 -8.54
CA ARG A 14 -18.49 21.09 -7.69
C ARG A 14 -17.18 20.31 -7.66
N PHE A 15 -16.74 20.00 -6.45
CA PHE A 15 -15.61 19.12 -6.18
C PHE A 15 -16.15 17.91 -5.42
N TYR A 16 -15.55 16.75 -5.63
CA TYR A 16 -15.78 15.57 -4.81
C TYR A 16 -14.54 15.35 -3.93
N GLU A 17 -14.70 14.53 -2.90
CA GLU A 17 -13.64 14.18 -1.94
C GLU A 17 -12.34 13.69 -2.59
N ARG A 18 -12.44 13.12 -3.80
CA ARG A 18 -11.29 12.62 -4.56
C ARG A 18 -10.75 13.63 -5.58
N THR A 19 -11.42 14.76 -5.80
CA THR A 19 -10.96 15.77 -6.77
C THR A 19 -9.57 16.24 -6.40
N ASP A 20 -8.68 16.24 -7.40
CA ASP A 20 -7.26 16.61 -7.24
C ASP A 20 -6.45 15.68 -6.32
N THR A 21 -6.94 14.46 -6.08
CA THR A 21 -6.21 13.42 -5.34
C THR A 21 -5.72 12.31 -6.27
N PRO A 22 -4.74 11.49 -5.83
CA PRO A 22 -4.36 10.28 -6.56
C PRO A 22 -5.50 9.27 -6.78
N PHE A 23 -6.66 9.44 -6.13
CA PHE A 23 -7.80 8.53 -6.15
C PHE A 23 -8.92 8.95 -7.12
N ASN A 24 -8.74 10.06 -7.84
CA ASN A 24 -9.78 10.74 -8.61
C ASN A 24 -10.56 9.86 -9.61
N ASP A 25 -9.89 8.87 -10.21
CA ASP A 25 -10.42 8.07 -11.33
C ASP A 25 -10.63 6.59 -10.97
N LEU A 26 -10.67 6.28 -9.67
CA LEU A 26 -10.85 4.90 -9.23
C LEU A 26 -12.31 4.46 -9.36
N LEU A 27 -12.52 3.40 -10.15
CA LEU A 27 -13.81 2.72 -10.28
C LEU A 27 -14.27 2.08 -8.97
N PHE A 28 -13.33 1.74 -8.08
CA PHE A 28 -13.57 1.06 -6.82
C PHE A 28 -13.41 2.02 -5.63
N PRO A 29 -14.02 1.72 -4.47
CA PRO A 29 -13.85 2.50 -3.25
C PRO A 29 -12.38 2.62 -2.84
N THR A 30 -12.03 3.77 -2.25
CA THR A 30 -10.63 4.09 -1.93
C THR A 30 -10.10 3.09 -0.92
N GLU A 31 -10.96 2.66 -0.01
CA GLU A 31 -10.70 1.71 1.05
C GLU A 31 -10.27 0.35 0.48
N ILE A 32 -10.92 -0.10 -0.60
CA ILE A 32 -10.61 -1.39 -1.24
C ILE A 32 -9.27 -1.33 -1.96
N VAL A 33 -9.00 -0.23 -2.66
CA VAL A 33 -7.71 -0.01 -3.33
C VAL A 33 -6.57 0.06 -2.31
N LEU A 34 -6.78 0.78 -1.20
CA LEU A 34 -5.82 0.91 -0.11
C LEU A 34 -5.70 -0.36 0.74
N LEU A 35 -6.61 -1.33 0.63
CA LEU A 35 -6.51 -2.63 1.29
C LEU A 35 -5.68 -3.62 0.46
N ALA A 36 -5.92 -3.66 -0.85
CA ALA A 36 -5.34 -4.64 -1.77
C ALA A 36 -3.80 -4.52 -1.87
N ALA A 37 -3.27 -3.30 -2.05
CA ALA A 37 -1.83 -3.09 -2.23
C ALA A 37 -1.01 -3.44 -0.97
N PRO A 38 -1.39 -3.02 0.26
CA PRO A 38 -0.69 -3.47 1.47
C PRO A 38 -0.77 -4.97 1.71
N TRP A 39 -1.87 -5.64 1.39
CA TRP A 39 -1.94 -7.10 1.51
C TRP A 39 -0.93 -7.80 0.60
N ARG A 40 -0.81 -7.33 -0.64
CA ARG A 40 0.19 -7.82 -1.60
C ARG A 40 1.61 -7.68 -1.06
N LEU A 41 1.95 -6.51 -0.51
CA LEU A 41 3.29 -6.18 -0.01
C LEU A 41 3.61 -6.86 1.33
N ARG A 42 2.66 -6.89 2.27
CA ARG A 42 2.86 -7.41 3.63
C ARG A 42 2.85 -8.93 3.70
N TYR A 43 1.92 -9.58 3.00
CA TYR A 43 1.70 -11.03 3.09
C TYR A 43 2.29 -11.81 1.91
N LYS A 44 2.99 -11.14 0.99
CA LYS A 44 3.61 -11.74 -0.21
C LYS A 44 2.64 -12.54 -1.10
N LEU A 45 1.34 -12.23 -1.06
CA LEU A 45 0.29 -12.90 -1.84
C LEU A 45 0.49 -12.73 -3.35
N GLY A 46 -0.01 -13.64 -4.19
CA GLY A 46 -0.12 -13.40 -5.63
C GLY A 46 -1.19 -12.36 -5.97
N PHE A 47 -1.12 -11.74 -7.15
CA PHE A 47 -2.19 -10.83 -7.61
C PHE A 47 -3.54 -11.53 -7.75
N ARG A 48 -3.52 -12.81 -8.13
CA ARG A 48 -4.72 -13.65 -8.24
C ARG A 48 -5.31 -13.95 -6.87
N ASP A 49 -4.46 -14.31 -5.90
CA ASP A 49 -4.91 -14.54 -4.53
C ASP A 49 -5.57 -13.29 -3.93
N VAL A 50 -5.02 -12.10 -4.18
CA VAL A 50 -5.66 -10.84 -3.74
C VAL A 50 -7.00 -10.61 -4.44
N ALA A 51 -7.10 -10.92 -5.75
CA ALA A 51 -8.39 -10.84 -6.47
C ALA A 51 -9.43 -11.82 -5.91
N GLU A 52 -9.02 -13.04 -5.56
CA GLU A 52 -9.89 -14.04 -4.94
C GLU A 52 -10.36 -13.62 -3.55
N LEU A 53 -9.48 -13.05 -2.73
CA LEU A 53 -9.85 -12.49 -1.41
C LEU A 53 -10.85 -11.33 -1.53
N LEU A 54 -10.65 -10.46 -2.53
CA LEU A 54 -11.60 -9.38 -2.81
C LEU A 54 -12.94 -9.91 -3.31
N LEU A 55 -12.93 -10.96 -4.12
CA LEU A 55 -14.15 -11.63 -4.59
C LEU A 55 -14.94 -12.24 -3.44
N GLN A 56 -14.28 -12.86 -2.47
CA GLN A 56 -14.92 -13.32 -1.22
C GLN A 56 -15.57 -12.16 -0.45
N GLY A 57 -14.98 -10.97 -0.53
CA GLY A 57 -15.50 -9.72 0.01
C GLY A 57 -16.58 -9.04 -0.85
N SER A 58 -17.12 -9.69 -1.87
CA SER A 58 -18.09 -9.15 -2.84
C SER A 58 -17.54 -8.06 -3.79
N PHE A 59 -16.23 -7.99 -3.97
CA PHE A 59 -15.59 -7.09 -4.93
C PHE A 59 -14.99 -7.90 -6.09
N GLU A 60 -15.65 -7.83 -7.25
CA GLU A 60 -15.15 -8.45 -8.47
C GLU A 60 -14.08 -7.55 -9.11
N VAL A 61 -12.81 -7.86 -8.84
CA VAL A 61 -11.66 -7.09 -9.30
C VAL A 61 -10.72 -8.01 -10.07
N SER A 62 -10.27 -7.58 -11.25
CA SER A 62 -9.29 -8.35 -12.02
C SER A 62 -7.89 -8.26 -11.39
N TYR A 63 -7.07 -9.31 -11.56
CA TYR A 63 -5.69 -9.29 -11.09
C TYR A 63 -4.86 -8.16 -11.76
N GLU A 64 -5.21 -7.75 -12.98
CA GLU A 64 -4.54 -6.63 -13.67
C GLU A 64 -4.88 -5.29 -13.02
N THR A 65 -6.13 -5.11 -12.59
CA THR A 65 -6.55 -3.92 -11.84
C THR A 65 -5.75 -3.78 -10.55
N ILE A 66 -5.53 -4.88 -9.82
CA ILE A 66 -4.70 -4.89 -8.61
C ILE A 66 -3.25 -4.54 -8.95
N ARG A 67 -2.71 -5.06 -10.06
CA ARG A 67 -1.37 -4.72 -10.52
C ARG A 67 -1.21 -3.23 -10.83
N VAL A 68 -2.20 -2.62 -11.49
CA VAL A 68 -2.23 -1.18 -11.77
C VAL A 68 -2.30 -0.37 -10.47
N TRP A 69 -3.10 -0.82 -9.49
CA TRP A 69 -3.16 -0.18 -8.18
C TRP A 69 -1.84 -0.27 -7.43
N GLU A 70 -1.20 -1.43 -7.41
CA GLU A 70 0.12 -1.57 -6.79
C GLU A 70 1.12 -0.62 -7.45
N PHE A 71 1.19 -0.59 -8.78
CA PHE A 71 2.09 0.31 -9.49
C PHE A 71 1.83 1.80 -9.15
N ARG A 72 0.55 2.20 -9.10
CA ARG A 72 0.15 3.60 -8.86
C ARG A 72 0.34 4.02 -7.39
N PHE A 73 0.05 3.14 -6.44
CA PHE A 73 -0.07 3.51 -5.02
C PHE A 73 1.03 2.93 -4.12
N ALA A 74 1.82 1.96 -4.59
CA ALA A 74 2.93 1.43 -3.80
C ALA A 74 3.90 2.51 -3.30
N PRO A 75 4.28 3.54 -4.07
CA PRO A 75 5.13 4.62 -3.55
C PRO A 75 4.48 5.37 -2.38
N LEU A 76 3.21 5.76 -2.52
CA LEU A 76 2.42 6.42 -1.48
C LEU A 76 2.28 5.56 -0.21
N VAL A 77 2.02 4.26 -0.38
CA VAL A 77 1.92 3.31 0.73
C VAL A 77 3.28 3.12 1.40
N SER A 78 4.34 2.96 0.62
CA SER A 78 5.70 2.77 1.11
C SER A 78 6.18 3.98 1.90
N GLU A 79 6.02 5.20 1.39
CA GLU A 79 6.40 6.41 2.12
C GLU A 79 5.65 6.56 3.45
N ASN A 80 4.33 6.33 3.44
CA ASN A 80 3.54 6.37 4.66
C ASN A 80 4.00 5.33 5.69
N LEU A 81 4.33 4.11 5.25
CA LEU A 81 4.89 3.08 6.13
C LEU A 81 6.27 3.52 6.64
N HIS A 82 7.18 3.97 5.78
CA HIS A 82 8.51 4.43 6.19
C HIS A 82 8.47 5.58 7.19
N THR A 83 7.55 6.54 7.03
CA THR A 83 7.38 7.65 7.98
C THR A 83 6.89 7.14 9.33
N LYS A 84 5.83 6.32 9.36
CA LYS A 84 5.32 5.72 10.61
C LYS A 84 6.36 4.87 11.33
N TRP A 85 7.13 4.08 10.58
CA TRP A 85 8.15 3.22 11.16
C TRP A 85 9.31 4.04 11.73
N ARG A 86 9.69 5.16 11.10
CA ARG A 86 10.70 6.08 11.65
C ARG A 86 10.24 6.74 12.94
N GLU A 87 8.98 7.15 13.02
CA GLU A 87 8.40 7.70 14.25
C GLU A 87 8.45 6.68 15.41
N ILE A 88 8.11 5.42 15.13
CA ILE A 88 8.14 4.34 16.13
C ILE A 88 9.57 3.98 16.53
N ALA A 89 10.48 3.80 15.56
CA ALA A 89 11.87 3.44 15.80
C ALA A 89 12.64 4.55 16.53
N GLY A 90 12.27 5.82 16.34
CA GLY A 90 12.81 6.95 17.08
C GLY A 90 12.41 6.97 18.56
N LEU A 91 11.31 6.30 18.93
CA LEU A 91 10.85 6.20 20.32
C LEU A 91 11.47 5.02 21.05
N PHE A 92 11.66 3.87 20.39
CA PHE A 92 12.27 2.67 20.95
C PHE A 92 13.02 1.88 19.87
N TRP A 93 14.30 1.59 20.10
CA TRP A 93 15.08 0.71 19.24
C TRP A 93 15.72 -0.41 20.06
N TYR A 94 15.66 -1.63 19.54
CA TYR A 94 16.38 -2.79 20.06
C TYR A 94 17.37 -3.22 18.97
N LEU A 95 18.66 -3.24 19.29
CA LEU A 95 19.70 -3.76 18.42
C LEU A 95 19.95 -5.22 18.81
N ASP A 96 19.63 -6.16 17.92
CA ASP A 96 19.95 -7.57 18.11
C ASP A 96 21.25 -7.87 17.35
N GLU A 97 22.35 -8.07 18.09
CA GLU A 97 23.61 -8.50 17.48
C GLU A 97 23.56 -10.00 17.19
N THR A 98 23.61 -10.34 15.91
CA THR A 98 23.76 -11.73 15.46
C THR A 98 25.21 -12.01 15.08
N PHE A 99 25.88 -12.87 15.85
CA PHE A 99 27.26 -13.30 15.56
C PHE A 99 27.25 -14.39 14.49
N ILE A 100 27.69 -14.06 13.27
CA ILE A 100 27.89 -15.03 12.20
C ILE A 100 29.35 -15.51 12.27
N LYS A 101 29.55 -16.78 12.63
CA LYS A 101 30.89 -17.40 12.63
C LYS A 101 31.26 -17.78 11.20
N VAL A 102 32.04 -16.93 10.54
CA VAL A 102 32.60 -17.23 9.21
C VAL A 102 33.80 -18.14 9.40
N GLY A 103 33.67 -19.40 8.98
CA GLY A 103 34.78 -20.36 8.99
C GLY A 103 35.80 -19.99 7.90
N ALA A 104 36.92 -19.39 8.28
CA ALA A 104 38.08 -19.30 7.40
C ALA A 104 38.79 -20.66 7.40
N LEU A 105 38.77 -21.35 6.25
CA LEU A 105 39.68 -22.45 5.98
C LEU A 105 41.10 -21.87 5.88
N ALA A 106 41.88 -22.04 6.93
CA ALA A 106 43.32 -21.86 6.88
C ALA A 106 43.90 -22.98 6.01
N LEU A 107 44.18 -22.69 4.74
CA LEU A 107 45.07 -23.50 3.93
C LEU A 107 46.50 -23.07 4.25
N LEU A 108 47.15 -23.82 5.13
CA LEU A 108 48.60 -23.95 5.14
C LEU A 108 48.96 -25.22 4.37
N ALA A 109 49.55 -25.03 3.19
CA ALA A 109 50.54 -25.92 2.58
C ALA A 109 51.28 -25.13 1.50
#